data_AF-A0A3D1Z844-F1
#
_entry.id   AF-A0A3D1Z844-F1
#
_cell.length_a   1.000
_cell.length_b   1.000
_cell.length_c   1.000
_cell.angle_alpha   90.00
_cell.angle_beta   90.00
_cell.angle_gamma   90.00
#
_symmetry.space_group_name_H-M   'P 1'
#
loop_
_entity.id
_entity.type
_entity.pdbx_description
1 polymer ?
#
loop_
_entity_poly.entity_id
_entity_poly.type
_entity_poly.pdbx_seq_one_letter_code
_entity_poly.pdbx_strand_id
1 'polypeptide(L)'
;MQSKYDKFFIGDIHGRLDKLETLLNDIGWDIEEPYYHLVFVGDLIDNQTNPNVQQIKLLSFVKELVNKDLATCILGNHEFNAIGWATYHPDTGLPLRKHSENNHKQHHAFLTEVGESSELHHEWVDWFKQRPLFVEFEEVRAIHACWNDECIERIKPYLDSNNCIREEHWINAFDESHELFELIEILLKGPEVNLPKGITFKDKNGIERGTIRIAWWNDTARTYRELALIEDKYRSLLPDIPITDIDCKPVTKPVFVGHYSLSGEPMLQNEKVACVDYNAQKDQYPLVGYLYSNTVDTDSQLSHDQFFYEGRISFFETTEGQISKVLLTSVDEKLSKLRKLELESENPITGIAYEATAQYPVRHQTAVDRVDEYLWLQWDPIGVNDWEDCRDEYQAYCEDVTRFVLFGSVEDLALYLWVTIVYQLGLSANSIEEQNTLKQDCAVHANRLRQLVWK
;
A
#
# COMPACT_ATOMS: atom_id res chain seq x y z
N MET A 1 -20.33 12.06 -10.92
CA MET A 1 -19.30 13.11 -10.89
C MET A 1 -18.02 12.40 -10.48
N GLN A 2 -17.13 12.08 -11.42
CA GLN A 2 -15.84 11.46 -11.08
C GLN A 2 -14.98 12.51 -10.37
N SER A 3 -14.49 12.18 -9.17
CA SER A 3 -13.93 13.16 -8.25
C SER A 3 -12.60 13.73 -8.76
N LYS A 4 -12.41 15.02 -8.48
CA LYS A 4 -11.24 15.84 -8.76
C LYS A 4 -10.07 15.55 -7.79
N TYR A 5 -10.21 14.51 -6.96
CA TYR A 5 -9.27 14.16 -5.89
C TYR A 5 -8.34 13.03 -6.29
N ASP A 6 -7.11 13.12 -5.81
CA ASP A 6 -6.16 12.02 -5.78
C ASP A 6 -6.73 10.86 -4.95
N LYS A 7 -6.26 9.64 -5.22
CA LYS A 7 -6.79 8.41 -4.59
C LYS A 7 -5.75 7.79 -3.69
N PHE A 8 -6.16 7.38 -2.50
CA PHE A 8 -5.30 6.68 -1.58
C PHE A 8 -5.82 5.26 -1.35
N PHE A 9 -5.09 4.28 -1.87
CA PHE A 9 -5.45 2.87 -1.79
C PHE A 9 -4.91 2.28 -0.48
N ILE A 10 -5.75 1.57 0.26
CA ILE A 10 -5.43 1.02 1.59
C ILE A 10 -5.59 -0.50 1.52
N GLY A 11 -4.55 -1.22 1.95
CA GLY A 11 -4.52 -2.69 1.99
C GLY A 11 -5.41 -3.34 3.03
N ASP A 12 -5.26 -4.66 3.16
CA ASP A 12 -6.06 -5.51 4.04
C ASP A 12 -5.85 -5.12 5.52
N ILE A 13 -6.93 -4.78 6.22
CA ILE A 13 -6.88 -4.15 7.56
C ILE A 13 -7.16 -5.16 8.67
N HIS A 14 -8.04 -6.15 8.42
CA HIS A 14 -8.24 -7.27 9.35
C HIS A 14 -8.58 -6.84 10.80
N GLY A 15 -9.47 -5.85 10.95
CA GLY A 15 -9.92 -5.29 12.22
C GLY A 15 -8.90 -4.38 12.92
N ARG A 16 -7.75 -4.06 12.30
CA ARG A 16 -6.70 -3.19 12.86
C ARG A 16 -7.00 -1.70 12.67
N LEU A 17 -8.06 -1.24 13.36
CA LEU A 17 -8.42 0.18 13.36
C LEU A 17 -7.28 1.07 13.86
N ASP A 18 -6.52 0.60 14.85
CA ASP A 18 -5.33 1.28 15.37
C ASP A 18 -4.33 1.63 14.26
N LYS A 19 -4.03 0.65 13.39
CA LYS A 19 -3.10 0.85 12.26
C LYS A 19 -3.68 1.76 11.19
N LEU A 20 -4.99 1.68 10.96
CA LEU A 20 -5.67 2.58 10.02
C LEU A 20 -5.62 4.03 10.52
N GLU A 21 -5.95 4.28 11.79
CA GLU A 21 -5.89 5.61 12.39
C GLU A 21 -4.48 6.19 12.30
N THR A 22 -3.44 5.41 12.64
CA THR A 22 -2.05 5.85 12.48
C THR A 22 -1.70 6.14 11.03
N LEU A 23 -2.05 5.28 10.07
CA LEU A 23 -1.77 5.54 8.65
C LEU A 23 -2.47 6.82 8.14
N LEU A 24 -3.73 7.04 8.53
CA LEU A 24 -4.49 8.24 8.13
C LEU A 24 -3.88 9.51 8.74
N ASN A 25 -3.45 9.46 10.01
CA ASN A 25 -2.73 10.56 10.65
C ASN A 25 -1.39 10.82 9.97
N ASP A 26 -0.62 9.76 9.67
CA ASP A 26 0.70 9.85 9.04
C ASP A 26 0.65 10.60 7.70
N ILE A 27 -0.42 10.36 6.90
CA ILE A 27 -0.64 11.04 5.61
C ILE A 27 -1.40 12.36 5.73
N GLY A 28 -1.76 12.79 6.95
CA GLY A 28 -2.52 14.01 7.22
C GLY A 28 -3.93 14.01 6.63
N TRP A 29 -4.58 12.85 6.53
CA TRP A 29 -5.94 12.75 6.01
C TRP A 29 -6.94 13.12 7.10
N ASP A 30 -7.82 14.07 6.80
CA ASP A 30 -8.87 14.54 7.70
C ASP A 30 -10.24 14.47 7.01
N ILE A 31 -11.27 14.16 7.80
CA ILE A 31 -12.64 13.97 7.30
C ILE A 31 -13.34 15.29 6.92
N GLU A 32 -12.97 16.41 7.56
CA GLU A 32 -13.51 17.74 7.29
C GLU A 32 -12.82 18.38 6.08
N GLU A 33 -11.55 18.06 5.85
CA GLU A 33 -10.77 18.51 4.68
C GLU A 33 -10.16 17.32 3.91
N PRO A 34 -10.98 16.53 3.21
CA PRO A 34 -10.50 15.35 2.50
C PRO A 34 -9.70 15.74 1.25
N TYR A 35 -8.38 15.60 1.33
CA TYR A 35 -7.47 15.80 0.19
C TYR A 35 -7.42 14.58 -0.76
N TYR A 36 -7.77 13.39 -0.25
CA TYR A 36 -7.77 12.13 -0.98
C TYR A 36 -9.10 11.41 -0.87
N HIS A 37 -9.51 10.77 -1.97
CA HIS A 37 -10.55 9.75 -1.95
C HIS A 37 -9.96 8.42 -1.52
N LEU A 38 -10.41 7.86 -0.39
CA LEU A 38 -9.88 6.60 0.12
C LEU A 38 -10.44 5.40 -0.67
N VAL A 39 -9.61 4.40 -0.94
CA VAL A 39 -10.01 3.16 -1.60
C VAL A 39 -9.55 1.97 -0.77
N PHE A 40 -10.48 1.34 -0.04
CA PHE A 40 -10.23 0.12 0.73
C PHE A 40 -10.32 -1.10 -0.20
N VAL A 41 -9.25 -1.90 -0.29
CA VAL A 41 -9.16 -3.03 -1.24
C VAL A 41 -9.76 -4.35 -0.74
N GLY A 42 -10.64 -4.28 0.27
CA GLY A 42 -11.30 -5.45 0.88
C GLY A 42 -10.58 -5.94 2.14
N ASP A 43 -11.03 -7.07 2.67
CA ASP A 43 -10.48 -7.72 3.86
C ASP A 43 -10.35 -6.76 5.04
N LEU A 44 -11.46 -6.06 5.30
CA LEU A 44 -11.64 -5.26 6.50
C LEU A 44 -11.74 -6.15 7.73
N ILE A 45 -12.37 -7.32 7.57
CA ILE A 45 -12.61 -8.23 8.68
C ILE A 45 -11.64 -9.40 8.77
N ASP A 46 -11.80 -10.11 9.88
CA ASP A 46 -11.12 -11.34 10.27
C ASP A 46 -9.62 -11.19 10.53
N ASN A 47 -9.16 -11.86 11.57
CA ASN A 47 -7.79 -12.03 12.04
C ASN A 47 -7.89 -13.01 13.22
N GLN A 48 -6.79 -13.33 13.88
CA GLN A 48 -6.85 -13.88 15.24
C GLN A 48 -7.33 -12.80 16.21
N THR A 49 -8.11 -13.21 17.21
CA THR A 49 -8.52 -12.35 18.32
C THR A 49 -7.28 -11.90 19.10
N ASN A 50 -7.03 -10.60 19.09
CA ASN A 50 -6.06 -9.94 19.97
C ASN A 50 -6.68 -8.63 20.53
N PRO A 51 -6.09 -8.00 21.55
CA PRO A 51 -6.67 -6.82 22.20
C PRO A 51 -6.84 -5.58 21.29
N ASN A 52 -6.11 -5.52 20.16
CA ASN A 52 -6.08 -4.37 19.26
C ASN A 52 -7.02 -4.53 18.06
N VAL A 53 -7.50 -5.75 17.80
CA VAL A 53 -8.49 -6.03 16.75
C VAL A 53 -9.86 -5.55 17.21
N GLN A 54 -10.46 -4.66 16.41
CA GLN A 54 -11.74 -4.00 16.65
C GLN A 54 -12.56 -4.04 15.36
N GLN A 55 -13.13 -5.21 15.05
CA GLN A 55 -13.84 -5.50 13.80
C GLN A 55 -14.99 -4.50 13.57
N ILE A 56 -15.86 -4.32 14.57
CA ILE A 56 -17.08 -3.53 14.40
C ILE A 56 -16.82 -2.04 14.35
N LYS A 57 -15.83 -1.55 15.11
CA LYS A 57 -15.46 -0.14 15.05
C LYS A 57 -14.84 0.22 13.71
N LEU A 58 -13.95 -0.64 13.20
CA LEU A 58 -13.37 -0.47 11.86
C LEU A 58 -14.47 -0.43 10.79
N LEU A 59 -15.36 -1.44 10.80
CA LEU A 59 -16.46 -1.50 9.85
C LEU A 59 -17.37 -0.27 9.93
N SER A 60 -17.69 0.19 11.14
CA SER A 60 -18.51 1.40 11.34
C SER A 60 -17.84 2.64 10.77
N PHE A 61 -16.54 2.81 11.02
CA PHE A 61 -15.74 3.91 10.49
C PHE A 61 -15.71 3.89 8.95
N VAL A 62 -15.34 2.76 8.33
CA VAL A 62 -15.29 2.64 6.87
C VAL A 62 -16.67 2.85 6.23
N LYS A 63 -17.74 2.28 6.83
CA LYS A 63 -19.12 2.48 6.36
C LYS A 63 -19.53 3.95 6.41
N GLU A 64 -19.15 4.69 7.45
CA GLU A 64 -19.41 6.12 7.53
C GLU A 64 -18.73 6.89 6.39
N LEU A 65 -17.46 6.60 6.12
CA LEU A 65 -16.72 7.24 5.02
C LEU A 65 -17.34 6.96 3.65
N VAL A 66 -17.76 5.71 3.42
CA VAL A 66 -18.45 5.34 2.17
C VAL A 66 -19.81 6.03 2.07
N ASN A 67 -20.57 6.12 3.15
CA ASN A 67 -21.86 6.82 3.16
C ASN A 67 -21.72 8.33 2.89
N LYS A 68 -20.58 8.93 3.25
CA LYS A 68 -20.23 10.34 3.00
C LYS A 68 -19.59 10.56 1.61
N ASP A 69 -19.46 9.53 0.78
CA ASP A 69 -18.76 9.58 -0.52
C ASP A 69 -17.28 10.01 -0.42
N LEU A 70 -16.66 9.77 0.74
CA LEU A 70 -15.23 10.03 1.00
C LEU A 70 -14.35 8.81 0.74
N ALA A 71 -14.98 7.64 0.63
CA ALA A 71 -14.29 6.38 0.41
C ALA A 71 -15.07 5.45 -0.51
N THR A 72 -14.33 4.56 -1.16
CA THR A 72 -14.85 3.38 -1.83
C THR A 72 -14.29 2.14 -1.15
N CYS A 73 -15.12 1.13 -0.95
CA CYS A 73 -14.70 -0.15 -0.39
C CYS A 73 -15.16 -1.26 -1.32
N ILE A 74 -14.22 -2.07 -1.82
CA ILE A 74 -14.52 -3.28 -2.58
C ILE A 74 -14.67 -4.48 -1.65
N LEU A 75 -15.25 -5.57 -2.15
CA LEU A 75 -15.44 -6.82 -1.42
C LEU A 75 -14.12 -7.61 -1.37
N GLY A 76 -13.66 -7.97 -0.18
CA GLY A 76 -12.57 -8.92 0.02
C GLY A 76 -13.05 -10.36 0.14
N ASN A 77 -12.11 -11.31 0.20
CA ASN A 77 -12.48 -12.71 0.38
C ASN A 77 -13.05 -13.00 1.77
N HIS A 78 -12.65 -12.25 2.79
CA HIS A 78 -13.16 -12.44 4.15
C HIS A 78 -14.61 -11.97 4.28
N GLU A 79 -14.96 -10.82 3.71
CA GLU A 79 -16.36 -10.39 3.62
C GLU A 79 -17.19 -11.36 2.77
N PHE A 80 -16.67 -11.84 1.64
CA PHE A 80 -17.34 -12.88 0.84
C PHE A 80 -17.59 -14.15 1.66
N ASN A 81 -16.60 -14.61 2.42
CA ASN A 81 -16.74 -15.78 3.29
C ASN A 81 -17.80 -15.57 4.39
N ALA A 82 -17.91 -14.35 4.95
CA ALA A 82 -18.93 -13.98 5.93
C ALA A 82 -20.36 -14.06 5.33
N ILE A 83 -20.54 -13.58 4.09
CA ILE A 83 -21.80 -13.72 3.36
C ILE A 83 -22.18 -15.19 3.22
N GLY A 84 -21.23 -16.03 2.79
CA GLY A 84 -21.45 -17.47 2.67
C GLY A 84 -21.73 -18.16 4.01
N TRP A 85 -21.13 -17.67 5.10
CA TRP A 85 -21.36 -18.19 6.45
C TRP A 85 -22.79 -17.96 6.92
N ALA A 86 -23.32 -16.77 6.68
CA ALA A 86 -24.64 -16.34 7.14
C ALA A 86 -25.78 -16.69 6.17
N THR A 87 -25.47 -17.04 4.91
CA THR A 87 -26.47 -17.35 3.88
C THR A 87 -26.69 -18.86 3.80
N TYR A 88 -27.95 -19.27 3.72
CA TYR A 88 -28.36 -20.68 3.62
C TYR A 88 -29.00 -20.96 2.27
N HIS A 89 -28.67 -22.11 1.70
CA HIS A 89 -29.30 -22.59 0.48
C HIS A 89 -30.79 -22.85 0.72
N PRO A 90 -31.72 -22.29 -0.07
CA PRO A 90 -33.15 -22.39 0.18
C PRO A 90 -33.68 -23.83 0.14
N ASP A 91 -33.19 -24.65 -0.81
CA ASP A 91 -33.66 -26.05 -0.94
C ASP A 91 -33.04 -27.03 0.05
N THR A 92 -31.73 -26.92 0.34
CA THR A 92 -31.03 -27.88 1.21
C THR A 92 -31.00 -27.46 2.67
N GLY A 93 -31.21 -26.17 2.96
CA GLY A 93 -31.09 -25.60 4.31
C GLY A 93 -29.66 -25.61 4.85
N LEU A 94 -28.66 -25.90 4.03
CA LEU A 94 -27.24 -25.89 4.42
C LEU A 94 -26.64 -24.50 4.19
N PRO A 95 -25.66 -24.07 5.02
CA PRO A 95 -24.97 -22.81 4.78
C PRO A 95 -24.17 -22.87 3.48
N LEU A 96 -24.11 -21.77 2.74
CA LEU A 96 -23.38 -21.68 1.48
C LEU A 96 -21.87 -21.88 1.69
N ARG A 97 -21.33 -21.41 2.81
CA ARG A 97 -20.00 -21.77 3.31
C ARG A 97 -20.11 -22.76 4.45
N LYS A 98 -19.49 -23.92 4.29
CA LYS A 98 -19.45 -24.96 5.34
C LYS A 98 -18.89 -24.43 6.66
N HIS A 99 -19.61 -24.65 7.76
CA HIS A 99 -19.16 -24.35 9.13
C HIS A 99 -18.19 -25.41 9.68
N SER A 100 -17.05 -25.60 9.01
CA SER A 100 -15.98 -26.49 9.50
C SER A 100 -15.19 -25.82 10.64
N GLU A 101 -14.49 -26.60 11.46
CA GLU A 101 -13.62 -26.06 12.53
C GLU A 101 -12.63 -25.02 12.00
N ASN A 102 -12.03 -25.26 10.82
CA ASN A 102 -11.10 -24.33 10.20
C ASN A 102 -11.78 -23.02 9.76
N ASN A 103 -12.96 -23.12 9.14
CA ASN A 103 -13.70 -21.93 8.69
C ASN A 103 -14.19 -21.12 9.89
N HIS A 104 -14.68 -21.80 10.93
CA HIS A 104 -15.07 -21.15 12.18
C HIS A 104 -13.87 -20.43 12.80
N LYS A 105 -12.69 -21.06 12.86
CA LYS A 105 -11.47 -20.45 13.41
C LYS A 105 -11.09 -19.17 12.66
N GLN A 106 -11.18 -19.17 11.33
CA GLN A 106 -10.87 -18.00 10.50
C GLN A 106 -11.87 -16.85 10.73
N HIS A 107 -13.14 -17.18 10.95
CA HIS A 107 -14.22 -16.20 11.10
C HIS A 107 -14.53 -15.81 12.56
N HIS A 108 -13.83 -16.43 13.51
CA HIS A 108 -14.17 -16.37 14.93
C HIS A 108 -14.14 -14.95 15.51
N ALA A 109 -13.17 -14.14 15.11
CA ALA A 109 -13.02 -12.78 15.63
C ALA A 109 -14.23 -11.90 15.27
N PHE A 110 -14.65 -11.93 14.01
CA PHE A 110 -15.85 -11.22 13.57
C PHE A 110 -17.10 -11.73 14.29
N LEU A 111 -17.35 -13.04 14.28
CA LEU A 111 -18.52 -13.66 14.95
C LEU A 111 -18.60 -13.33 16.45
N THR A 112 -17.45 -13.21 17.12
CA THR A 112 -17.38 -12.88 18.54
C THR A 112 -17.86 -11.45 18.81
N GLU A 113 -17.52 -10.49 17.94
CA GLU A 113 -17.96 -9.10 18.10
C GLU A 113 -19.41 -8.87 17.64
N VAL A 114 -19.84 -9.46 16.51
CA VAL A 114 -21.23 -9.28 16.02
C VAL A 114 -22.24 -10.10 16.82
N GLY A 115 -21.83 -11.22 17.39
CA GLY A 115 -22.74 -12.27 17.85
C GLY A 115 -23.33 -13.04 16.66
N GLU A 116 -22.98 -14.32 16.55
CA GLU A 116 -23.46 -15.16 15.44
C GLU A 116 -25.00 -15.18 15.35
N SER A 117 -25.51 -14.99 14.13
CA SER A 117 -26.96 -14.90 13.83
C SER A 117 -27.71 -13.77 14.54
N SER A 118 -27.00 -12.78 15.10
CA SER A 118 -27.63 -11.58 15.64
C SER A 118 -28.13 -10.66 14.52
N GLU A 119 -28.99 -9.69 14.89
CA GLU A 119 -29.40 -8.62 13.97
C GLU A 119 -28.18 -7.85 13.41
N LEU A 120 -27.21 -7.53 14.27
CA LEU A 120 -25.97 -6.86 13.87
C LEU A 120 -25.15 -7.68 12.88
N HIS A 121 -25.11 -9.01 13.05
CA HIS A 121 -24.44 -9.90 12.09
C HIS A 121 -25.10 -9.82 10.72
N HIS A 122 -26.43 -9.89 10.66
CA HIS A 122 -27.18 -9.79 9.41
C HIS A 122 -27.02 -8.40 8.76
N GLU A 123 -27.03 -7.32 9.54
CA GLU A 123 -26.81 -5.96 9.03
C GLU A 123 -25.44 -5.80 8.35
N TRP A 124 -24.38 -6.38 8.92
CA TRP A 124 -23.05 -6.33 8.32
C TRP A 124 -22.96 -7.19 7.07
N VAL A 125 -23.55 -8.39 7.08
CA VAL A 125 -23.63 -9.25 5.90
C VAL A 125 -24.37 -8.56 4.76
N ASP A 126 -25.48 -7.91 5.04
CA ASP A 126 -26.24 -7.15 4.03
C ASP A 126 -25.43 -5.96 3.49
N TRP A 127 -24.59 -5.32 4.32
CA TRP A 127 -23.67 -4.29 3.86
C TRP A 127 -22.56 -4.86 2.98
N PHE A 128 -21.99 -6.03 3.32
CA PHE A 128 -21.00 -6.73 2.50
C PHE A 128 -21.57 -7.09 1.12
N LYS A 129 -22.81 -7.59 1.06
CA LYS A 129 -23.48 -7.90 -0.22
C LYS A 129 -23.60 -6.70 -1.16
N GLN A 130 -23.56 -5.48 -0.62
CA GLN A 130 -23.64 -4.22 -1.36
C GLN A 130 -22.25 -3.65 -1.70
N ARG A 131 -21.17 -4.42 -1.58
CA ARG A 131 -19.81 -3.99 -1.97
C ARG A 131 -19.48 -4.46 -3.40
N PRO A 132 -18.91 -3.60 -4.25
CA PRO A 132 -18.42 -3.98 -5.57
C PRO A 132 -17.34 -5.05 -5.48
N LEU A 133 -17.31 -6.00 -6.42
CA LEU A 133 -16.16 -6.91 -6.57
C LEU A 133 -14.90 -6.18 -7.05
N PHE A 134 -15.08 -5.15 -7.86
CA PHE A 134 -14.01 -4.32 -8.41
C PHE A 134 -14.55 -2.93 -8.76
N VAL A 135 -13.64 -1.96 -8.81
CA VAL A 135 -13.94 -0.59 -9.23
C VAL A 135 -12.99 -0.18 -10.34
N GLU A 136 -13.53 0.52 -11.32
CA GLU A 136 -12.77 1.12 -12.41
C GLU A 136 -13.02 2.62 -12.41
N PHE A 137 -12.00 3.37 -12.03
CA PHE A 137 -11.94 4.81 -12.22
C PHE A 137 -11.43 5.11 -13.63
N GLU A 138 -11.36 6.40 -13.99
CA GLU A 138 -10.89 6.84 -15.31
C GLU A 138 -9.49 6.27 -15.61
N GLU A 139 -8.55 6.53 -14.70
CA GLU A 139 -7.13 6.19 -14.87
C GLU A 139 -6.70 4.87 -14.21
N VAL A 140 -7.41 4.42 -13.18
CA VAL A 140 -6.95 3.34 -12.30
C VAL A 140 -8.07 2.39 -11.89
N ARG A 141 -7.68 1.18 -11.47
CA ARG A 141 -8.59 0.11 -11.07
C ARG A 141 -8.22 -0.43 -9.69
N ALA A 142 -9.22 -0.96 -8.98
CA ALA A 142 -9.00 -1.72 -7.76
C ALA A 142 -9.81 -3.02 -7.78
N ILE A 143 -9.18 -4.10 -7.34
CA ILE A 143 -9.79 -5.42 -7.14
C ILE A 143 -9.05 -6.12 -6.00
N HIS A 144 -9.71 -6.99 -5.24
CA HIS A 144 -9.07 -7.55 -4.05
C HIS A 144 -7.87 -8.45 -4.38
N ALA A 145 -7.94 -9.35 -5.38
CA ALA A 145 -6.83 -10.24 -5.69
C ALA A 145 -6.34 -10.16 -7.16
N CYS A 146 -7.19 -10.47 -8.14
CA CYS A 146 -6.73 -10.62 -9.53
C CYS A 146 -7.56 -9.81 -10.51
N TRP A 147 -6.91 -8.94 -11.28
CA TRP A 147 -7.54 -8.32 -12.44
C TRP A 147 -7.29 -9.18 -13.68
N ASN A 148 -8.35 -9.74 -14.25
CA ASN A 148 -8.30 -10.49 -15.50
C ASN A 148 -9.47 -10.05 -16.39
N ASP A 149 -9.17 -9.41 -17.53
CA ASP A 149 -10.19 -8.81 -18.39
C ASP A 149 -11.23 -9.82 -18.87
N GLU A 150 -10.84 -11.07 -19.16
CA GLU A 150 -11.77 -12.12 -19.59
C GLU A 150 -12.72 -12.53 -18.44
N CYS A 151 -12.20 -12.71 -17.23
CA CYS A 151 -13.02 -12.97 -16.05
C CYS A 151 -13.97 -11.81 -15.76
N ILE A 152 -13.49 -10.56 -15.90
CA ILE A 152 -14.29 -9.35 -15.70
C ILE A 152 -15.44 -9.28 -16.72
N GLU A 153 -15.22 -9.58 -17.99
CA GLU A 153 -16.31 -9.62 -18.99
C GLU A 153 -17.30 -10.76 -18.71
N ARG A 154 -16.81 -11.94 -18.31
CA ARG A 154 -17.65 -13.10 -18.02
C ARG A 154 -18.47 -12.96 -16.75
N ILE A 155 -18.00 -12.20 -15.76
CA ILE A 155 -18.73 -12.03 -14.50
C ILE A 155 -19.83 -10.96 -14.59
N LYS A 156 -19.71 -9.96 -15.48
CA LYS A 156 -20.68 -8.87 -15.65
C LYS A 156 -22.15 -9.30 -15.70
N PRO A 157 -22.54 -10.40 -16.40
CA PRO A 157 -23.91 -10.87 -16.41
C PRO A 157 -24.48 -11.19 -15.03
N TYR A 158 -23.66 -11.43 -14.00
CA TYR A 158 -24.09 -11.73 -12.62
C TYR A 158 -24.09 -10.51 -11.69
N LEU A 159 -23.63 -9.35 -12.19
CA LEU A 159 -23.45 -8.15 -11.39
C LEU A 159 -24.54 -7.10 -11.67
N ASP A 160 -24.76 -6.20 -10.71
CA ASP A 160 -25.53 -4.98 -10.92
C ASP A 160 -24.68 -3.87 -11.57
N SER A 161 -25.26 -2.68 -11.75
CA SER A 161 -24.56 -1.53 -12.34
C SER A 161 -23.39 -1.01 -11.49
N ASN A 162 -23.30 -1.41 -10.23
CA ASN A 162 -22.24 -1.03 -9.30
C ASN A 162 -21.20 -2.15 -9.15
N ASN A 163 -21.21 -3.17 -10.01
CA ASN A 163 -20.35 -4.36 -9.91
C ASN A 163 -20.54 -5.19 -8.63
N CYS A 164 -21.70 -5.09 -7.97
CA CYS A 164 -22.08 -5.96 -6.85
C CYS A 164 -22.74 -7.23 -7.37
N ILE A 165 -22.55 -8.38 -6.70
CA ILE A 165 -23.26 -9.62 -7.06
C ILE A 165 -24.76 -9.44 -6.80
N ARG A 166 -25.59 -9.75 -7.80
CA ARG A 166 -27.04 -9.66 -7.64
C ARG A 166 -27.56 -10.76 -6.73
N GLU A 167 -28.62 -10.47 -5.98
CA GLU A 167 -29.13 -11.34 -4.90
C GLU A 167 -29.43 -12.76 -5.39
N GLU A 168 -29.96 -12.90 -6.61
CA GLU A 168 -30.29 -14.18 -7.24
C GLU A 168 -29.08 -15.07 -7.58
N HIS A 169 -27.85 -14.53 -7.50
CA HIS A 169 -26.63 -15.22 -7.89
C HIS A 169 -25.73 -15.62 -6.71
N TRP A 170 -26.11 -15.31 -5.47
CA TRP A 170 -25.31 -15.74 -4.30
C TRP A 170 -25.16 -17.25 -4.22
N ILE A 171 -26.21 -18.03 -4.49
CA ILE A 171 -26.10 -19.51 -4.49
C ILE A 171 -25.08 -19.96 -5.54
N ASN A 172 -25.15 -19.38 -6.75
CA ASN A 172 -24.26 -19.70 -7.86
C ASN A 172 -22.79 -19.37 -7.55
N ALA A 173 -22.53 -18.34 -6.73
CA ALA A 173 -21.17 -17.93 -6.34
C ALA A 173 -20.50 -18.92 -5.37
N PHE A 174 -21.26 -19.81 -4.72
CA PHE A 174 -20.76 -20.85 -3.82
C PHE A 174 -20.94 -22.27 -4.38
N ASP A 175 -21.41 -22.42 -5.62
CA ASP A 175 -21.60 -23.71 -6.29
C ASP A 175 -20.40 -24.03 -7.19
N GLU A 176 -19.56 -24.99 -6.76
CA GLU A 176 -18.37 -25.46 -7.52
C GLU A 176 -18.70 -25.95 -8.94
N SER A 177 -19.96 -26.27 -9.25
CA SER A 177 -20.38 -26.69 -10.59
C SER A 177 -20.79 -25.52 -11.51
N HIS A 178 -20.97 -24.33 -10.96
CA HIS A 178 -21.38 -23.13 -11.69
C HIS A 178 -20.17 -22.23 -12.00
N GLU A 179 -20.11 -21.62 -13.18
CA GLU A 179 -18.93 -20.83 -13.62
C GLU A 179 -18.61 -19.64 -12.70
N LEU A 180 -19.64 -19.03 -12.10
CA LEU A 180 -19.47 -17.92 -11.15
C LEU A 180 -18.56 -18.28 -9.97
N PHE A 181 -18.55 -19.53 -9.51
CA PHE A 181 -17.65 -19.96 -8.44
C PHE A 181 -16.18 -19.78 -8.84
N GLU A 182 -15.79 -20.27 -10.02
CA GLU A 182 -14.41 -20.14 -10.52
C GLU A 182 -14.03 -18.68 -10.76
N LEU A 183 -14.96 -17.87 -11.31
CA LEU A 183 -14.74 -16.43 -11.48
C LEU A 183 -14.48 -15.73 -10.14
N ILE A 184 -15.23 -16.07 -9.09
CA ILE A 184 -15.03 -15.51 -7.76
C ILE A 184 -13.71 -15.98 -7.14
N GLU A 185 -13.36 -17.27 -7.27
CA GLU A 185 -12.07 -17.79 -6.79
C GLU A 185 -10.90 -17.01 -7.44
N ILE A 186 -10.96 -16.75 -8.75
CA ILE A 186 -9.92 -15.99 -9.44
C ILE A 186 -9.89 -14.54 -8.95
N LEU A 187 -11.02 -13.83 -8.99
CA LEU A 187 -11.07 -12.38 -8.75
C LEU A 187 -10.81 -12.00 -7.28
N LEU A 188 -11.27 -12.81 -6.32
CA LEU A 188 -11.12 -12.55 -4.88
C LEU A 188 -10.00 -13.34 -4.20
N LYS A 189 -9.47 -14.42 -4.78
CA LYS A 189 -8.41 -15.22 -4.13
C LYS A 189 -7.17 -15.42 -4.98
N GLY A 190 -7.20 -14.92 -6.21
CA GLY A 190 -6.14 -15.08 -7.17
C GLY A 190 -6.13 -16.46 -7.83
N PRO A 191 -5.61 -16.56 -9.06
CA PRO A 191 -5.56 -17.83 -9.78
C PRO A 191 -4.62 -18.84 -9.10
N GLU A 192 -5.07 -20.09 -9.05
CA GLU A 192 -4.27 -21.25 -8.64
C GLU A 192 -4.08 -22.20 -9.83
N VAL A 193 -2.90 -22.81 -9.92
CA VAL A 193 -2.58 -23.82 -10.94
C VAL A 193 -2.20 -25.14 -10.30
N ASN A 194 -2.60 -26.24 -10.95
CA ASN A 194 -2.18 -27.57 -10.54
C ASN A 194 -0.70 -27.78 -10.86
N LEU A 195 0.04 -28.31 -9.88
CA LEU A 195 1.39 -28.82 -10.09
C LEU A 195 1.35 -30.03 -11.03
N PRO A 196 2.47 -30.34 -11.70
CA PRO A 196 2.57 -31.54 -12.54
C PRO A 196 2.21 -32.80 -11.75
N LYS A 197 1.59 -33.76 -12.46
CA LYS A 197 1.07 -35.00 -11.85
C LYS A 197 2.14 -35.69 -10.98
N GLY A 198 1.79 -35.92 -9.70
CA GLY A 198 2.64 -36.60 -8.73
C GLY A 198 3.58 -35.69 -7.95
N ILE A 199 3.54 -34.38 -8.18
CA ILE A 199 4.31 -33.39 -7.42
C ILE A 199 3.40 -32.72 -6.40
N THR A 200 3.81 -32.78 -5.14
CA THR A 200 3.17 -32.09 -4.02
C THR A 200 4.24 -31.49 -3.11
N PHE A 201 3.85 -30.52 -2.29
CA PHE A 201 4.69 -29.99 -1.21
C PHE A 201 3.87 -29.81 0.06
N LYS A 202 4.53 -29.71 1.22
CA LYS A 202 3.86 -29.39 2.49
C LYS A 202 3.94 -27.89 2.76
N ASP A 203 2.80 -27.26 3.02
CA ASP A 203 2.73 -25.85 3.40
C ASP A 203 3.18 -25.60 4.85
N LYS A 204 3.10 -24.35 5.31
CA LYS A 204 3.45 -23.93 6.68
C LYS A 204 2.64 -24.61 7.79
N ASN A 205 1.48 -25.15 7.46
CA ASN A 205 0.62 -25.89 8.37
C ASN A 205 0.82 -27.42 8.23
N GLY A 206 1.77 -27.85 7.40
CA GLY A 206 2.03 -29.26 7.11
C GLY A 206 1.02 -29.91 6.17
N ILE A 207 0.15 -29.13 5.54
CA ILE A 207 -0.86 -29.63 4.61
C ILE A 207 -0.20 -29.90 3.27
N GLU A 208 -0.45 -31.09 2.72
CA GLU A 208 0.03 -31.45 1.39
C GLU A 208 -0.76 -30.72 0.30
N ARG A 209 -0.06 -30.01 -0.58
CA ARG A 209 -0.62 -29.18 -1.64
C ARG A 209 -0.17 -29.71 -3.00
N GLY A 210 -1.13 -29.90 -3.89
CA GLY A 210 -0.93 -30.17 -5.31
C GLY A 210 -1.19 -28.95 -6.20
N THR A 211 -1.55 -27.81 -5.62
CA THR A 211 -1.79 -26.55 -6.31
C THR A 211 -0.86 -25.46 -5.76
N ILE A 212 -0.57 -24.47 -6.58
CA ILE A 212 0.12 -23.24 -6.19
C ILE A 212 -0.68 -22.03 -6.66
N ARG A 213 -0.66 -20.97 -5.86
CA ARG A 213 -1.10 -19.65 -6.30
C ARG A 213 -0.02 -19.00 -7.15
N ILE A 214 -0.43 -18.31 -8.20
CA ILE A 214 0.49 -17.72 -9.16
C ILE A 214 0.53 -16.19 -9.07
N ALA A 215 1.69 -15.61 -9.34
CA ALA A 215 1.92 -14.18 -9.51
C ALA A 215 1.37 -13.76 -10.88
N TRP A 216 0.05 -13.60 -11.00
CA TRP A 216 -0.61 -13.34 -12.28
C TRP A 216 -0.12 -12.08 -13.00
N TRP A 217 0.47 -11.13 -12.27
CA TRP A 217 1.14 -9.93 -12.79
C TRP A 217 2.53 -10.17 -13.38
N ASN A 218 3.12 -11.35 -13.20
CA ASN A 218 4.46 -11.69 -13.67
C ASN A 218 4.38 -12.42 -15.02
N ASP A 219 4.42 -11.64 -16.11
CA ASP A 219 4.42 -12.12 -17.49
C ASP A 219 5.80 -12.62 -17.97
N THR A 220 6.85 -12.45 -17.15
CA THR A 220 8.22 -12.88 -17.48
C THR A 220 8.58 -14.26 -16.93
N ALA A 221 7.89 -14.74 -15.90
CA ALA A 221 8.09 -16.06 -15.33
C ALA A 221 7.78 -17.16 -16.37
N ARG A 222 8.57 -18.22 -16.34
CA ARG A 222 8.50 -19.34 -17.29
C ARG A 222 8.25 -20.67 -16.60
N THR A 223 8.54 -20.79 -15.31
CA THR A 223 8.38 -22.06 -14.58
C THR A 223 7.43 -21.96 -13.38
N TYR A 224 6.92 -23.11 -12.93
CA TYR A 224 6.10 -23.21 -11.70
C TYR A 224 6.79 -22.55 -10.51
N ARG A 225 8.11 -22.72 -10.38
CA ARG A 225 8.91 -22.15 -9.30
C ARG A 225 8.93 -20.62 -9.32
N GLU A 226 9.18 -20.03 -10.49
CA GLU A 226 9.29 -18.57 -10.65
C GLU A 226 7.97 -17.87 -10.41
N LEU A 227 6.86 -18.50 -10.82
CA LEU A 227 5.55 -17.90 -10.74
C LEU A 227 4.85 -18.11 -9.39
N ALA A 228 5.31 -19.04 -8.57
CA ALA A 228 4.68 -19.36 -7.29
C ALA A 228 4.75 -18.21 -6.28
N LEU A 229 3.58 -17.80 -5.77
CA LEU A 229 3.44 -16.92 -4.62
C LEU A 229 3.47 -17.74 -3.33
N ILE A 230 4.69 -18.06 -2.89
CA ILE A 230 4.95 -18.82 -1.67
C ILE A 230 6.28 -18.37 -1.05
N GLU A 231 6.43 -18.58 0.26
CA GLU A 231 7.71 -18.33 0.96
C GLU A 231 8.87 -19.06 0.28
N ASP A 232 10.04 -18.41 0.19
CA ASP A 232 11.20 -18.92 -0.55
C ASP A 232 11.64 -20.33 -0.14
N LYS A 233 11.51 -20.66 1.16
CA LYS A 233 11.84 -22.00 1.67
C LYS A 233 11.01 -23.10 1.00
N TYR A 234 9.76 -22.83 0.65
CA TYR A 234 8.90 -23.76 -0.09
C TYR A 234 9.04 -23.63 -1.60
N ARG A 235 9.32 -22.42 -2.10
CA ARG A 235 9.57 -22.17 -3.51
C ARG A 235 10.69 -23.06 -4.05
N SER A 236 11.75 -23.28 -3.26
CA SER A 236 12.85 -24.18 -3.63
C SER A 236 12.43 -25.65 -3.84
N LEU A 237 11.30 -26.08 -3.26
CA LEU A 237 10.74 -27.43 -3.42
C LEU A 237 9.93 -27.58 -4.71
N LEU A 238 9.57 -26.47 -5.36
CA LEU A 238 8.75 -26.48 -6.55
C LEU A 238 9.57 -26.86 -7.79
N PRO A 239 8.93 -27.54 -8.77
CA PRO A 239 9.60 -27.96 -9.98
C PRO A 239 9.98 -26.76 -10.83
N ASP A 240 11.19 -26.82 -11.40
CA ASP A 240 11.65 -25.88 -12.42
C ASP A 240 11.20 -26.33 -13.81
N ILE A 241 9.89 -26.58 -13.94
CA ILE A 241 9.27 -27.10 -15.16
C ILE A 241 8.55 -25.94 -15.84
N PRO A 242 8.67 -25.79 -17.17
CA PRO A 242 7.93 -24.79 -17.91
C PRO A 242 6.43 -24.93 -17.68
N ILE A 243 5.76 -23.81 -17.44
CA ILE A 243 4.30 -23.81 -17.42
C ILE A 243 3.75 -23.44 -18.80
N THR A 244 2.80 -24.22 -19.28
CA THR A 244 2.32 -24.17 -20.68
C THR A 244 0.91 -23.61 -20.82
N ASP A 245 0.13 -23.64 -19.73
CA ASP A 245 -1.30 -23.31 -19.72
C ASP A 245 -1.62 -22.09 -18.85
N ILE A 246 -0.76 -21.05 -18.82
CA ILE A 246 -1.06 -19.81 -18.10
C ILE A 246 -1.23 -18.65 -19.06
N ASP A 247 -2.35 -17.96 -18.88
CA ASP A 247 -2.68 -16.72 -19.55
C ASP A 247 -2.42 -15.52 -18.61
N CYS A 248 -1.14 -15.24 -18.34
CA CYS A 248 -0.71 -14.02 -17.63
C CYS A 248 -0.77 -12.83 -18.60
N LYS A 249 -1.98 -12.37 -18.91
CA LYS A 249 -2.17 -11.21 -19.78
C LYS A 249 -1.73 -9.93 -19.06
N PRO A 250 -0.89 -9.09 -19.69
CA PRO A 250 -0.55 -7.79 -19.13
C PRO A 250 -1.80 -6.92 -18.97
N VAL A 251 -1.90 -6.24 -17.83
CA VAL A 251 -2.99 -5.27 -17.59
C VAL A 251 -2.75 -3.98 -18.36
N THR A 252 -3.83 -3.35 -18.82
CA THR A 252 -3.74 -2.13 -19.65
C THR A 252 -3.72 -0.85 -18.84
N LYS A 253 -4.36 -0.84 -17.65
CA LYS A 253 -4.39 0.28 -16.71
C LYS A 253 -3.75 -0.13 -15.38
N PRO A 254 -3.27 0.83 -14.57
CA PRO A 254 -2.83 0.53 -13.21
C PRO A 254 -3.92 -0.13 -12.36
N VAL A 255 -3.53 -1.17 -11.63
CA VAL A 255 -4.40 -1.98 -10.78
C VAL A 255 -3.80 -2.05 -9.38
N PHE A 256 -4.63 -1.75 -8.38
CA PHE A 256 -4.33 -1.89 -6.97
C PHE A 256 -5.01 -3.14 -6.40
N VAL A 257 -4.25 -3.96 -5.67
CA VAL A 257 -4.73 -5.23 -5.11
C VAL A 257 -4.29 -5.46 -3.66
N GLY A 258 -5.00 -6.32 -2.94
CA GLY A 258 -4.69 -6.80 -1.60
C GLY A 258 -4.33 -8.29 -1.60
N HIS A 259 -4.81 -9.05 -0.62
CA HIS A 259 -4.84 -10.53 -0.54
C HIS A 259 -3.51 -11.28 -0.37
N TYR A 260 -2.42 -10.79 -0.96
CA TYR A 260 -1.20 -11.60 -1.15
C TYR A 260 -0.28 -11.64 0.06
N SER A 261 -0.54 -10.82 1.08
CA SER A 261 0.16 -10.76 2.35
C SER A 261 1.68 -10.79 2.13
N LEU A 262 2.15 -9.81 1.36
CA LEU A 262 3.56 -9.65 1.03
C LEU A 262 4.37 -9.29 2.28
N SER A 263 5.69 -9.40 2.18
CA SER A 263 6.61 -9.11 3.27
C SER A 263 7.83 -8.38 2.75
N GLY A 264 8.42 -7.55 3.59
CA GLY A 264 9.56 -6.70 3.22
C GLY A 264 9.13 -5.28 2.95
N GLU A 265 9.99 -4.53 2.27
CA GLU A 265 9.71 -3.16 1.85
C GLU A 265 8.64 -3.16 0.73
N PRO A 266 7.64 -2.26 0.78
CA PRO A 266 6.66 -2.18 -0.28
C PRO A 266 7.28 -1.86 -1.65
N MET A 267 6.96 -2.69 -2.64
CA MET A 267 7.47 -2.56 -4.01
C MET A 267 6.37 -2.83 -5.03
N LEU A 268 6.50 -2.24 -6.21
CA LEU A 268 5.62 -2.50 -7.33
C LEU A 268 5.82 -3.94 -7.84
N GLN A 269 4.72 -4.58 -8.21
CA GLN A 269 4.75 -5.94 -8.77
C GLN A 269 5.13 -5.91 -10.26
N ASN A 270 4.75 -4.84 -10.95
CA ASN A 270 5.26 -4.41 -12.26
C ASN A 270 4.87 -2.92 -12.47
N GLU A 271 5.09 -2.37 -13.67
CA GLU A 271 4.79 -0.95 -13.98
C GLU A 271 3.32 -0.54 -13.79
N LYS A 272 2.39 -1.50 -13.69
CA LYS A 272 0.93 -1.29 -13.62
C LYS A 272 0.23 -2.05 -12.50
N VAL A 273 0.95 -2.77 -11.64
CA VAL A 273 0.34 -3.51 -10.53
C VAL A 273 1.04 -3.14 -9.23
N ALA A 274 0.25 -2.69 -8.26
CA ALA A 274 0.68 -2.44 -6.90
C ALA A 274 -0.21 -3.22 -5.92
N CYS A 275 0.41 -4.14 -5.19
CA CYS A 275 -0.17 -4.78 -4.03
C CYS A 275 0.03 -3.87 -2.81
N VAL A 276 -1.02 -3.66 -2.03
CA VAL A 276 -1.01 -2.89 -0.78
C VAL A 276 -1.20 -3.77 0.47
N ASP A 277 -1.30 -5.10 0.33
CA ASP A 277 -1.33 -6.03 1.48
C ASP A 277 0.08 -6.53 1.85
N TYR A 278 0.55 -6.09 3.03
CA TYR A 278 1.84 -6.48 3.64
C TYR A 278 1.69 -7.11 5.02
N ASN A 279 0.68 -7.98 5.23
CA ASN A 279 0.45 -8.68 6.50
C ASN A 279 0.13 -7.76 7.70
N ALA A 280 -0.55 -6.62 7.49
CA ALA A 280 -0.88 -5.66 8.56
C ALA A 280 -1.65 -6.28 9.74
N GLN A 281 -2.30 -7.42 9.52
CA GLN A 281 -2.92 -8.24 10.57
C GLN A 281 -1.96 -8.63 11.72
N LYS A 282 -0.65 -8.74 11.48
CA LYS A 282 0.34 -9.05 12.53
C LYS A 282 1.02 -7.77 13.01
N ASP A 283 1.22 -7.66 14.31
CA ASP A 283 1.74 -6.44 14.95
C ASP A 283 3.08 -5.94 14.37
N GLN A 284 3.96 -6.84 13.96
CA GLN A 284 5.28 -6.49 13.44
C GLN A 284 5.30 -5.93 12.01
N TYR A 285 4.20 -5.97 11.28
CA TYR A 285 4.12 -5.46 9.90
C TYR A 285 3.18 -4.26 9.83
N PRO A 286 3.54 -3.19 9.12
CA PRO A 286 2.72 -1.99 9.06
C PRO A 286 1.49 -2.19 8.17
N LEU A 287 0.45 -1.39 8.38
CA LEU A 287 -0.55 -1.17 7.34
C LEU A 287 0.06 -0.33 6.21
N VAL A 288 -0.14 -0.76 4.96
CA VAL A 288 0.42 -0.11 3.78
C VAL A 288 -0.69 0.52 2.96
N GLY A 289 -0.41 1.70 2.42
CA GLY A 289 -1.22 2.37 1.43
C GLY A 289 -0.41 2.91 0.26
N TYR A 290 -1.11 3.33 -0.78
CA TYR A 290 -0.50 3.88 -2.00
C TYR A 290 -1.26 5.13 -2.45
N LEU A 291 -0.52 6.21 -2.70
CA LEU A 291 -1.07 7.46 -3.24
C LEU A 291 -1.01 7.46 -4.77
N TYR A 292 -2.15 7.55 -5.44
CA TYR A 292 -2.24 7.79 -6.86
C TYR A 292 -2.70 9.23 -7.13
N SER A 293 -1.82 10.04 -7.71
CA SER A 293 -2.14 11.42 -8.11
C SER A 293 -2.42 11.52 -9.61
N ASN A 294 -3.52 12.20 -9.95
CA ASN A 294 -3.93 12.45 -11.33
C ASN A 294 -3.14 13.62 -11.97
N THR A 295 -2.26 14.29 -11.23
CA THR A 295 -1.56 15.51 -11.67
C THR A 295 -0.21 15.28 -12.34
N VAL A 296 0.27 14.03 -12.38
CA VAL A 296 1.54 13.68 -13.05
C VAL A 296 1.26 13.41 -14.53
N ASP A 297 1.40 14.45 -15.32
CA ASP A 297 1.30 14.44 -16.78
C ASP A 297 2.53 13.72 -17.37
N THR A 298 2.45 12.40 -17.56
CA THR A 298 3.12 11.57 -18.59
C THR A 298 2.93 10.09 -18.26
N ASP A 299 2.39 9.31 -19.22
CA ASP A 299 2.30 7.83 -19.25
C ASP A 299 2.01 7.14 -17.91
N SER A 300 0.76 6.73 -17.66
CA SER A 300 0.18 6.02 -16.49
C SER A 300 1.06 4.97 -15.76
N GLN A 301 2.23 5.36 -15.27
CA GLN A 301 3.23 4.51 -14.66
C GLN A 301 3.20 4.69 -13.16
N LEU A 302 3.10 3.58 -12.44
CA LEU A 302 3.20 3.58 -10.99
C LEU A 302 4.64 3.89 -10.55
N SER A 303 4.79 4.48 -9.37
CA SER A 303 6.10 4.80 -8.77
C SER A 303 6.24 4.16 -7.40
N HIS A 304 7.43 3.63 -7.13
CA HIS A 304 7.78 3.05 -5.83
C HIS A 304 7.70 4.09 -4.70
N ASP A 305 7.94 5.37 -5.00
CA ASP A 305 7.98 6.44 -4.00
C ASP A 305 6.59 6.82 -3.47
N GLN A 306 5.51 6.24 -4.02
CA GLN A 306 4.13 6.54 -3.65
C GLN A 306 3.54 5.55 -2.61
N PHE A 307 4.34 4.63 -2.09
CA PHE A 307 3.96 3.79 -0.95
C PHE A 307 4.11 4.53 0.38
N PHE A 308 3.10 4.39 1.23
CA PHE A 308 3.05 4.89 2.60
C PHE A 308 2.77 3.72 3.54
N TYR A 309 3.30 3.77 4.77
CA TYR A 309 3.06 2.71 5.73
C TYR A 309 3.12 3.22 7.17
N GLU A 310 2.20 2.69 7.97
CA GLU A 310 1.96 3.03 9.38
C GLU A 310 3.25 3.00 10.22
N GLY A 311 3.45 4.01 11.06
CA GLY A 311 4.51 4.03 12.07
C GLY A 311 5.89 4.37 11.52
N ARG A 312 5.96 4.73 10.24
CA ARG A 312 7.00 5.63 9.75
C ARG A 312 6.88 6.92 10.57
N ILE A 313 7.97 7.46 11.11
CA ILE A 313 7.89 8.75 11.84
C ILE A 313 7.41 9.77 10.82
N SER A 314 6.11 10.06 10.84
CA SER A 314 5.54 11.05 9.96
C SER A 314 6.13 12.38 10.35
N PHE A 315 6.75 12.99 9.36
CA PHE A 315 7.23 14.35 9.48
C PHE A 315 6.13 15.30 10.00
N PHE A 316 4.86 15.00 9.69
CA PHE A 316 3.70 15.80 10.09
C PHE A 316 3.28 15.60 11.55
N GLU A 317 3.56 14.46 12.17
CA GLU A 317 3.19 14.18 13.58
C GLU A 317 4.14 14.85 14.61
N THR A 318 5.31 15.34 14.20
CA THR A 318 6.32 15.84 15.13
C THR A 318 6.08 17.30 15.55
N THR A 319 5.66 17.61 16.78
CA THR A 319 5.56 19.02 17.23
C THR A 319 6.89 19.57 17.75
N GLU A 320 7.11 20.89 17.71
CA GLU A 320 8.36 21.52 18.20
C GLU A 320 8.70 21.13 19.66
N GLY A 321 7.66 20.98 20.50
CA GLY A 321 7.81 20.54 21.89
C GLY A 321 8.12 19.05 22.09
N GLN A 322 7.95 18.22 21.06
CA GLN A 322 8.24 16.78 21.06
C GLN A 322 9.56 16.42 20.35
N ILE A 323 10.25 17.40 19.75
CA ILE A 323 11.57 17.16 19.13
C ILE A 323 12.60 16.92 20.23
N SER A 324 12.75 15.65 20.60
CA SER A 324 13.68 15.20 21.63
C SER A 324 15.05 14.85 21.04
N LYS A 325 16.04 14.62 21.91
CA LYS A 325 17.34 14.03 21.53
C LYS A 325 17.20 12.80 20.62
N VAL A 326 16.08 12.07 20.71
CA VAL A 326 15.76 10.90 19.88
C VAL A 326 15.60 11.26 18.39
N LEU A 327 14.95 12.38 18.07
CA LEU A 327 14.76 12.82 16.68
C LEU A 327 16.07 13.33 16.05
N LEU A 328 16.85 14.11 16.80
CA LEU A 328 18.20 14.51 16.38
C LEU A 328 19.08 13.27 16.17
N THR A 329 19.04 12.32 17.12
CA THR A 329 19.75 11.03 16.99
C THR A 329 19.25 10.25 15.77
N SER A 330 17.95 10.27 15.48
CA SER A 330 17.38 9.60 14.31
C SER A 330 17.85 10.22 12.99
N VAL A 331 17.93 11.55 12.90
CA VAL A 331 18.49 12.24 11.73
C VAL A 331 19.99 11.92 11.59
N ASP A 332 20.75 11.94 12.69
CA ASP A 332 22.17 11.59 12.69
C ASP A 332 22.42 10.13 12.29
N GLU A 333 21.59 9.20 12.74
CA GLU A 333 21.63 7.78 12.35
C GLU A 333 21.30 7.59 10.87
N LYS A 334 20.28 8.30 10.36
CA LYS A 334 19.94 8.31 8.94
C LYS A 334 21.09 8.84 8.11
N LEU A 335 21.67 9.99 8.47
CA LEU A 335 22.85 10.56 7.81
C LEU A 335 24.04 9.60 7.82
N SER A 336 24.29 8.93 8.95
CA SER A 336 25.35 7.93 9.06
C SER A 336 25.14 6.75 8.10
N LYS A 337 23.89 6.29 7.97
CA LYS A 337 23.51 5.25 7.01
C LYS A 337 23.66 5.73 5.56
N LEU A 338 23.22 6.95 5.25
CA LEU A 338 23.34 7.52 3.91
C LEU A 338 24.80 7.74 3.51
N ARG A 339 25.68 8.18 4.42
CA ARG A 339 27.13 8.29 4.19
C ARG A 339 27.75 6.94 3.87
N LYS A 340 27.33 5.90 4.58
CA LYS A 340 27.77 4.53 4.30
C LYS A 340 27.30 4.06 2.92
N LEU A 341 26.03 4.29 2.60
CA LEU A 341 25.46 3.96 1.28
C LEU A 341 26.14 4.72 0.14
N GLU A 342 26.41 6.01 0.33
CA GLU A 342 27.16 6.82 -0.62
C GLU A 342 28.54 6.20 -0.90
N LEU A 343 29.28 5.82 0.14
CA LEU A 343 30.59 5.18 -0.03
C LEU A 343 30.50 3.82 -0.73
N GLU A 344 29.50 3.00 -0.40
CA GLU A 344 29.35 1.62 -0.88
C GLU A 344 28.64 1.50 -2.24
N SER A 345 28.04 2.59 -2.75
CA SER A 345 27.24 2.59 -3.99
C SER A 345 28.02 3.10 -5.19
N GLU A 346 27.49 2.80 -6.38
CA GLU A 346 27.78 3.61 -7.56
C GLU A 346 26.90 4.84 -7.53
N ASN A 347 27.44 6.01 -7.91
CA ASN A 347 26.66 7.22 -8.06
C ASN A 347 25.46 6.93 -8.97
N PRO A 348 24.21 7.06 -8.48
CA PRO A 348 23.04 6.59 -9.21
C PRO A 348 22.75 7.42 -10.46
N ILE A 349 23.41 8.58 -10.62
CA ILE A 349 23.33 9.45 -11.79
C ILE A 349 24.43 9.13 -12.82
N THR A 350 25.59 8.59 -12.40
CA THR A 350 26.73 8.31 -13.30
C THR A 350 27.08 6.84 -13.49
N GLY A 351 26.63 5.95 -12.61
CA GLY A 351 27.03 4.53 -12.60
C GLY A 351 28.52 4.32 -12.29
N ILE A 352 29.14 5.18 -11.47
CA ILE A 352 30.56 5.08 -11.10
C ILE A 352 30.67 4.88 -9.59
N ALA A 353 31.41 3.87 -9.14
CA ALA A 353 31.67 3.60 -7.73
C ALA A 353 32.34 4.79 -7.03
N TYR A 354 31.78 5.25 -5.90
CA TYR A 354 32.33 6.36 -5.14
C TYR A 354 33.73 6.05 -4.55
N GLU A 355 34.03 4.78 -4.25
CA GLU A 355 35.37 4.34 -3.80
C GLU A 355 36.47 4.52 -4.87
N ALA A 356 36.12 4.58 -6.16
CA ALA A 356 37.08 4.68 -7.27
C ALA A 356 37.54 6.12 -7.56
N THR A 357 36.93 7.13 -6.94
CA THR A 357 37.15 8.54 -7.27
C THR A 357 38.01 9.24 -6.21
N ALA A 358 39.33 9.23 -6.38
CA ALA A 358 40.23 10.14 -5.67
C ALA A 358 40.11 11.61 -6.13
N GLN A 359 39.21 11.91 -7.07
CA GLN A 359 38.78 13.24 -7.50
C GLN A 359 37.28 13.15 -7.85
N TYR A 360 36.47 13.91 -7.12
CA TYR A 360 34.99 13.95 -7.18
C TYR A 360 34.43 13.82 -8.62
N PRO A 361 33.48 12.90 -8.88
CA PRO A 361 32.89 12.79 -10.21
C PRO A 361 32.07 14.04 -10.52
N VAL A 362 32.31 14.62 -11.69
CA VAL A 362 31.77 15.91 -12.17
C VAL A 362 30.25 16.07 -11.95
N ARG A 363 29.46 14.98 -11.94
CA ARG A 363 28.01 15.05 -11.68
C ARG A 363 27.60 15.07 -10.19
N HIS A 364 28.39 14.52 -9.26
CA HIS A 364 28.13 14.75 -7.82
C HIS A 364 28.35 16.23 -7.50
N GLN A 365 29.44 16.81 -8.02
CA GLN A 365 29.64 18.25 -7.97
C GLN A 365 28.46 19.00 -8.59
N THR A 366 27.95 18.56 -9.76
CA THR A 366 26.76 19.17 -10.37
C THR A 366 25.50 19.06 -9.50
N ALA A 367 25.30 17.94 -8.79
CA ALA A 367 24.16 17.78 -7.88
C ALA A 367 24.28 18.69 -6.66
N VAL A 368 25.47 18.75 -6.05
CA VAL A 368 25.78 19.67 -4.94
C VAL A 368 25.61 21.12 -5.39
N ASP A 369 26.09 21.50 -6.58
CA ASP A 369 25.97 22.85 -7.13
C ASP A 369 24.50 23.24 -7.37
N ARG A 370 23.67 22.30 -7.87
CA ARG A 370 22.22 22.50 -8.04
C ARG A 370 21.50 22.64 -6.69
N VAL A 371 21.89 21.84 -5.70
CA VAL A 371 21.35 21.93 -4.35
C VAL A 371 21.75 23.27 -3.72
N ASP A 372 23.01 23.68 -3.82
CA ASP A 372 23.52 24.98 -3.34
C ASP A 372 22.74 26.16 -3.94
N GLU A 373 22.57 26.17 -5.27
CA GLU A 373 21.77 27.19 -5.95
C GLU A 373 20.30 27.19 -5.49
N TYR A 374 19.71 26.01 -5.29
CA TYR A 374 18.32 25.90 -4.81
C TYR A 374 18.15 26.34 -3.36
N LEU A 375 19.03 25.93 -2.45
CA LEU A 375 18.97 26.33 -1.04
C LEU A 375 19.08 27.85 -0.92
N TRP A 376 19.97 28.46 -1.71
CA TRP A 376 20.15 29.91 -1.79
C TRP A 376 18.93 30.64 -2.37
N LEU A 377 18.43 30.22 -3.53
CA LEU A 377 17.42 30.99 -4.27
C LEU A 377 15.98 30.67 -3.87
N GLN A 378 15.71 29.47 -3.37
CA GLN A 378 14.34 28.96 -3.23
C GLN A 378 13.97 28.58 -1.80
N TRP A 379 14.88 28.01 -1.01
CA TRP A 379 14.55 27.57 0.36
C TRP A 379 14.59 28.73 1.36
N ASP A 380 15.68 29.51 1.36
CA ASP A 380 15.95 30.73 2.15
C ASP A 380 15.04 31.00 3.39
N PRO A 381 15.04 30.12 4.41
CA PRO A 381 14.11 30.22 5.52
C PRO A 381 14.37 31.43 6.45
N ILE A 382 15.60 31.96 6.47
CA ILE A 382 15.96 33.16 7.25
C ILE A 382 15.94 34.46 6.43
N GLY A 383 15.61 34.41 5.13
CA GLY A 383 15.41 35.60 4.30
C GLY A 383 16.68 36.40 4.01
N VAL A 384 17.82 35.72 3.81
CA VAL A 384 19.13 36.35 3.62
C VAL A 384 19.63 36.34 2.18
N ASN A 385 18.85 35.80 1.23
CA ASN A 385 19.29 35.62 -0.16
C ASN A 385 19.54 36.93 -0.94
N ASP A 386 19.07 38.07 -0.45
CA ASP A 386 19.36 39.40 -0.99
C ASP A 386 20.80 39.88 -0.68
N TRP A 387 21.52 39.19 0.21
CA TRP A 387 22.83 39.59 0.72
C TRP A 387 23.90 38.55 0.37
N GLU A 388 24.60 38.71 -0.76
CA GLU A 388 25.59 37.74 -1.25
C GLU A 388 26.65 37.32 -0.21
N ASP A 389 27.00 38.21 0.73
CA ASP A 389 27.93 37.94 1.84
C ASP A 389 27.40 36.90 2.85
N CYS A 390 26.12 36.53 2.78
CA CYS A 390 25.45 35.54 3.64
C CYS A 390 25.22 34.19 2.93
N ARG A 391 25.81 33.96 1.75
CA ARG A 391 25.64 32.73 0.98
C ARG A 391 26.17 31.48 1.70
N ASP A 392 27.15 31.65 2.58
CA ASP A 392 27.76 30.58 3.37
C ASP A 392 26.83 30.00 4.45
N GLU A 393 25.77 30.73 4.85
CA GLU A 393 24.76 30.27 5.82
C GLU A 393 24.09 28.95 5.41
N TYR A 394 23.97 28.67 4.10
CA TYR A 394 23.37 27.42 3.61
C TYR A 394 24.37 26.40 3.06
N GLN A 395 25.62 26.80 2.83
CA GLN A 395 26.65 25.92 2.26
C GLN A 395 26.93 24.69 3.13
N ALA A 396 26.84 24.85 4.46
CA ALA A 396 27.05 23.76 5.41
C ALA A 396 26.06 22.59 5.26
N TYR A 397 24.88 22.84 4.68
CA TYR A 397 23.82 21.82 4.53
C TYR A 397 23.80 21.14 3.16
N CYS A 398 24.49 21.70 2.16
CA CYS A 398 24.40 21.26 0.77
C CYS A 398 24.75 19.78 0.58
N GLU A 399 25.80 19.32 1.26
CA GLU A 399 26.29 17.95 1.22
C GLU A 399 25.27 16.95 1.81
N ASP A 400 24.73 17.25 2.99
CA ASP A 400 23.76 16.38 3.66
C ASP A 400 22.41 16.39 2.92
N VAL A 401 21.95 17.54 2.43
CA VAL A 401 20.77 17.63 1.55
C VAL A 401 20.98 16.81 0.28
N THR A 402 22.15 16.89 -0.34
CA THR A 402 22.48 16.10 -1.55
C THR A 402 22.41 14.60 -1.26
N ARG A 403 22.91 14.14 -0.10
CA ARG A 403 22.78 12.73 0.32
C ARG A 403 21.34 12.30 0.45
N PHE A 404 20.50 13.09 1.11
CA PHE A 404 19.06 12.79 1.21
C PHE A 404 18.38 12.79 -0.17
N VAL A 405 18.74 13.72 -1.05
CA VAL A 405 18.19 13.79 -2.41
C VAL A 405 18.60 12.59 -3.26
N LEU A 406 19.81 12.06 -3.11
CA LEU A 406 20.31 10.92 -3.90
C LEU A 406 19.93 9.55 -3.32
N PHE A 407 19.87 9.42 -1.99
CA PHE A 407 19.82 8.12 -1.32
C PHE A 407 18.73 8.01 -0.24
N GLY A 408 18.15 9.13 0.20
CA GLY A 408 17.08 9.16 1.21
C GLY A 408 15.68 9.16 0.61
N SER A 409 14.66 9.21 1.46
CA SER A 409 13.28 9.47 1.04
C SER A 409 12.95 10.97 1.07
N VAL A 410 11.91 11.39 0.35
CA VAL A 410 11.43 12.80 0.38
C VAL A 410 11.00 13.21 1.78
N GLU A 411 10.42 12.30 2.55
CA GLU A 411 10.01 12.56 3.93
C GLU A 411 11.20 12.72 4.88
N ASP A 412 12.25 11.91 4.72
CA ASP A 412 13.47 12.08 5.51
C ASP A 412 14.16 13.41 5.19
N LEU A 413 14.13 13.82 3.92
CA LEU A 413 14.63 15.13 3.51
C LEU A 413 13.80 16.27 4.11
N ALA A 414 12.46 16.17 4.08
CA ALA A 414 11.57 17.16 4.68
C ALA A 414 11.81 17.30 6.19
N LEU A 415 11.97 16.17 6.89
CA LEU A 415 12.33 16.13 8.31
C LEU A 415 13.70 16.78 8.57
N TYR A 416 14.71 16.50 7.75
CA TYR A 416 16.03 17.11 7.86
C TYR A 416 15.98 18.64 7.69
N LEU A 417 15.27 19.13 6.67
CA LEU A 417 15.14 20.57 6.41
C LEU A 417 14.46 21.27 7.60
N TRP A 418 13.39 20.70 8.14
CA TRP A 418 12.69 21.27 9.28
C TRP A 418 13.53 21.29 10.55
N VAL A 419 14.21 20.18 10.87
CA VAL A 419 15.13 20.12 12.03
C VAL A 419 16.24 21.16 11.88
N THR A 420 16.73 21.38 10.65
CA THR A 420 17.74 22.41 10.35
C THR A 420 17.20 23.82 10.65
N ILE A 421 16.00 24.14 10.17
CA ILE A 421 15.35 25.44 10.42
C ILE A 421 15.20 25.69 11.92
N VAL A 422 14.67 24.71 12.66
CA VAL A 422 14.33 24.88 14.08
C VAL A 422 15.59 24.93 14.95
N TYR A 423 16.55 24.04 14.75
CA TYR A 423 17.67 23.86 15.69
C TYR A 423 18.99 24.46 15.24
N GLN A 424 19.29 24.44 13.94
CA GLN A 424 20.55 24.96 13.44
C GLN A 424 20.43 26.45 13.13
N LEU A 425 19.31 26.85 12.50
CA LEU A 425 19.03 28.25 12.16
C LEU A 425 18.27 29.00 13.28
N GLY A 426 17.72 28.26 14.26
CA GLY A 426 17.11 28.84 15.46
C GLY A 426 15.75 29.51 15.22
N LEU A 427 15.02 29.11 14.17
CA LEU A 427 13.68 29.61 13.87
C LEU A 427 12.62 28.75 14.56
N SER A 428 12.00 29.28 15.62
CA SER A 428 10.87 28.65 16.33
C SER A 428 9.54 29.15 15.80
N ALA A 429 8.54 28.27 15.72
CA ALA A 429 7.17 28.64 15.41
C ALA A 429 6.36 28.84 16.70
N ASN A 430 5.63 29.95 16.80
CA ASN A 430 4.94 30.35 18.03
C ASN A 430 3.58 29.66 18.22
N SER A 431 3.09 28.97 17.19
CA SER A 431 1.83 28.22 17.23
C SER A 431 1.90 26.90 16.46
N ILE A 432 0.97 25.99 16.75
CA ILE A 432 0.82 24.70 16.04
C ILE A 432 0.52 24.92 14.55
N GLU A 433 -0.23 25.96 14.21
CA GLU A 433 -0.58 26.32 12.83
C GLU A 433 0.66 26.78 12.04
N GLU A 434 1.52 27.60 12.67
CA GLU A 434 2.81 28.00 12.10
C GLU A 434 3.76 26.80 11.94
N GLN A 435 3.76 25.87 12.89
CA GLN A 435 4.54 24.63 12.79
C GLN A 435 4.07 23.74 11.62
N ASN A 436 2.76 23.62 11.42
CA ASN A 436 2.20 22.83 10.33
C ASN A 436 2.47 23.47 8.97
N THR A 437 2.37 24.79 8.88
CA THR A 437 2.74 25.55 7.67
C THR A 437 4.21 25.34 7.32
N LEU A 438 5.10 25.50 8.31
CA LEU A 438 6.53 25.30 8.12
C LEU A 438 6.87 23.86 7.66
N LYS A 439 6.15 22.88 8.18
CA LYS A 439 6.29 21.50 7.71
C LYS A 439 5.86 21.36 6.26
N GLN A 440 4.67 21.81 5.91
CA GLN A 440 4.19 21.77 4.52
C GLN A 440 5.20 22.41 3.56
N ASP A 441 5.77 23.56 3.94
CA ASP A 441 6.83 24.21 3.17
C ASP A 441 8.07 23.31 3.01
N CYS A 442 8.57 22.70 4.09
CA CYS A 442 9.69 21.75 4.02
C CYS A 442 9.41 20.55 3.10
N ALA A 443 8.18 20.02 3.11
CA ALA A 443 7.77 18.93 2.22
C ALA A 443 7.75 19.38 0.74
N VAL A 444 7.30 20.61 0.47
CA VAL A 444 7.36 21.20 -0.88
C VAL A 444 8.80 21.36 -1.34
N HIS A 445 9.70 21.87 -0.49
CA HIS A 445 11.11 22.02 -0.83
C HIS A 445 11.79 20.67 -1.03
N ALA A 446 11.50 19.66 -0.22
CA ALA A 446 12.04 18.32 -0.37
C ALA A 446 11.66 17.69 -1.72
N ASN A 447 10.39 17.81 -2.12
CA ASN A 447 9.93 17.34 -3.43
C ASN A 447 10.61 18.06 -4.60
N ARG A 448 10.73 19.39 -4.53
CA ARG A 448 11.39 20.19 -5.58
C ARG A 448 12.88 19.88 -5.69
N LEU A 449 13.58 19.73 -4.56
CA LEU A 449 14.99 19.31 -4.50
C LEU A 449 15.19 17.93 -5.14
N ARG A 450 14.28 16.97 -4.84
CA ARG A 450 14.27 15.65 -5.48
C ARG A 450 14.10 15.77 -7.00
N GLN A 451 13.13 16.54 -7.47
CA GLN A 451 12.92 16.72 -8.92
C GLN A 451 14.09 17.45 -9.60
N LEU A 452 14.76 18.37 -8.93
CA LEU A 452 15.86 19.17 -9.50
C LEU A 452 17.10 18.34 -9.83
N VAL A 453 17.46 17.41 -8.95
CA VAL A 453 18.69 16.61 -9.10
C VAL A 453 18.49 15.45 -10.08
N TRP A 454 17.27 14.91 -10.16
CA TRP A 454 16.95 13.76 -11.02
C TRP A 454 16.43 14.14 -12.42
N LYS A 455 16.35 15.43 -12.75
CA LYS A 455 16.19 15.98 -14.12
C LYS A 455 17.54 16.22 -14.79
#